data_AF-A0A507EIQ7-F1
#
_entry.id   AF-A0A507EIQ7-F1
#
_cell.length_a   1.000
_cell.length_b   1.000
_cell.length_c   1.000
_cell.angle_alpha   90.00
_cell.angle_beta   90.00
_cell.angle_gamma   90.00
#
_symmetry.space_group_name_H-M   'P 1'
#
loop_
_entity.id
_entity.type
_entity.pdbx_description
1 polymer ?
#
loop_
_entity_poly.entity_id
_entity_poly.type
_entity_poly.pdbx_seq_one_letter_code
_entity_poly.pdbx_strand_id
1 'polypeptide(L)'
;MSLNGAQLDAENKPILVSGEKIFLNQDGVRLEYESGNGYPGQGNNFYSQKGTLFLTNRRVIYVARPHMDFFRNLNVPLTNLRNGKLIQPWFDANRYEATVEPVPNGGLNLVGQVKFTFKEGGGFEFSSMSMQLRSRLTGETLPHEEALPLYTQEDTSSSSGAGAASSSSSAPAPVALPIPLPPSFSEPGAAPPTNANTPLEAPPQYQ
;
A
#
# COMPACT_ATOMS: atom_id res chain seq x y z
N MET A 1 7.36 -17.95 3.71
CA MET A 1 7.58 -18.17 2.28
C MET A 1 7.13 -19.57 1.92
N SER A 2 6.48 -19.76 0.77
CA SER A 2 6.38 -21.07 0.15
C SER A 2 6.35 -20.96 -1.37
N LEU A 3 7.23 -21.70 -2.04
CA LEU A 3 7.16 -21.93 -3.48
C LEU A 3 6.03 -22.94 -3.74
N ASN A 4 5.13 -22.64 -4.67
CA ASN A 4 3.97 -23.47 -5.01
C ASN A 4 3.01 -23.80 -3.84
N GLY A 5 3.15 -23.13 -2.69
CA GLY A 5 2.42 -23.41 -1.45
C GLY A 5 1.14 -22.60 -1.23
N ALA A 6 0.69 -21.79 -2.19
CA ALA A 6 -0.68 -21.29 -2.20
C ALA A 6 -1.60 -22.35 -2.86
N GLN A 7 -2.64 -22.78 -2.12
CA GLN A 7 -3.76 -23.50 -2.73
C GLN A 7 -4.56 -22.52 -3.59
N LEU A 8 -4.90 -22.95 -4.80
CA LEU A 8 -5.68 -22.17 -5.77
C LEU A 8 -6.99 -22.89 -6.07
N ASP A 9 -8.04 -22.14 -6.40
CA ASP A 9 -9.29 -22.67 -6.97
C ASP A 9 -9.12 -23.05 -8.46
N ALA A 10 -10.21 -23.51 -9.09
CA ALA A 10 -10.20 -23.87 -10.52
C ALA A 10 -9.91 -22.66 -11.43
N GLU A 11 -10.28 -21.47 -10.97
CA GLU A 11 -10.09 -20.16 -11.61
C GLU A 11 -8.68 -19.58 -11.40
N ASN A 12 -7.81 -20.28 -10.65
CA ASN A 12 -6.44 -19.89 -10.28
C ASN A 12 -6.34 -18.73 -9.28
N LYS A 13 -7.39 -18.45 -8.51
CA LYS A 13 -7.38 -17.49 -7.40
C LYS A 13 -6.98 -18.20 -6.11
N PRO A 14 -6.32 -17.50 -5.17
CA PRO A 14 -5.88 -18.12 -3.92
C PRO A 14 -7.04 -18.44 -2.98
N ILE A 15 -7.05 -19.66 -2.45
CA ILE A 15 -7.98 -20.05 -1.38
C ILE A 15 -7.60 -19.33 -0.09
N LEU A 16 -8.56 -18.58 0.44
CA LEU A 16 -8.38 -17.72 1.61
C LEU A 16 -8.57 -18.52 2.91
N VAL A 17 -7.65 -18.36 3.85
CA VAL A 17 -7.75 -18.93 5.20
C VAL A 17 -8.71 -18.08 6.03
N SER A 18 -9.46 -18.65 6.98
CA SER A 18 -10.43 -17.92 7.82
C SER A 18 -9.85 -16.60 8.39
N GLY A 19 -10.52 -15.48 8.12
CA GLY A 19 -10.08 -14.12 8.46
C GLY A 19 -9.11 -13.45 7.47
N GLU A 20 -8.75 -14.12 6.38
CA GLU A 20 -7.98 -13.53 5.26
C GLU A 20 -8.93 -12.78 4.30
N LYS A 21 -8.51 -11.60 3.84
CA LYS A 21 -9.23 -10.80 2.85
C LYS A 21 -8.27 -10.32 1.77
N ILE A 22 -8.70 -10.36 0.51
CA ILE A 22 -7.99 -9.75 -0.62
C ILE A 22 -8.29 -8.25 -0.62
N PHE A 23 -7.25 -7.43 -0.74
CA PHE A 23 -7.33 -5.98 -0.84
C PHE A 23 -7.14 -5.51 -2.28
N LEU A 24 -6.33 -6.23 -3.05
CA LEU A 24 -5.98 -5.87 -4.43
C LEU A 24 -5.67 -7.14 -5.22
N ASN A 25 -6.14 -7.15 -6.47
CA ASN A 25 -5.85 -8.16 -7.49
C ASN A 25 -5.36 -7.41 -8.74
N GLN A 26 -4.18 -7.74 -9.24
CA GLN A 26 -3.59 -7.10 -10.43
C GLN A 26 -3.09 -8.19 -11.39
N ASP A 27 -3.68 -8.26 -12.58
CA ASP A 27 -3.20 -9.09 -13.68
C ASP A 27 -2.07 -8.37 -14.45
N GLY A 28 -1.43 -9.06 -15.40
CA GLY A 28 -0.38 -8.44 -16.24
C GLY A 28 0.97 -8.23 -15.58
N VAL A 29 1.15 -8.66 -14.32
CA VAL A 29 2.37 -8.44 -13.54
C VAL A 29 3.48 -9.41 -13.96
N ARG A 30 4.66 -8.88 -14.31
CA ARG A 30 5.90 -9.67 -14.45
C ARG A 30 6.52 -9.87 -13.06
N LEU A 31 6.99 -11.07 -12.77
CA LEU A 31 7.78 -11.39 -11.58
C LEU A 31 9.22 -11.74 -11.97
N GLU A 32 10.17 -11.17 -11.24
CA GLU A 32 11.56 -11.60 -11.20
C GLU A 32 11.91 -11.87 -9.74
N TYR A 33 12.45 -13.05 -9.43
CA TYR A 33 12.95 -13.42 -8.10
C TYR A 33 14.36 -13.97 -8.25
N GLU A 34 15.29 -13.47 -7.45
CA GLU A 34 16.69 -13.89 -7.42
C GLU A 34 17.08 -14.14 -5.96
N SER A 35 17.79 -15.24 -5.69
CA SER A 35 18.30 -15.51 -4.34
C SER A 35 19.59 -16.31 -4.41
N GLY A 36 20.55 -15.98 -3.55
CA GLY A 36 21.85 -16.66 -3.47
C GLY A 36 22.83 -16.28 -4.58
N ASN A 37 23.55 -15.18 -4.39
CA ASN A 37 24.67 -14.75 -5.24
C ASN A 37 26.05 -15.21 -4.66
N GLY A 38 26.03 -16.16 -3.71
CA GLY A 38 27.22 -16.61 -2.97
C GLY A 38 27.68 -18.02 -3.36
N TYR A 39 28.99 -18.28 -3.17
CA TYR A 39 29.53 -19.64 -3.25
C TYR A 39 29.09 -20.46 -2.02
N PRO A 40 28.67 -21.74 -2.15
CA PRO A 40 28.73 -22.59 -3.35
C PRO A 40 27.41 -22.68 -4.12
N GLY A 41 27.05 -21.66 -4.90
CA GLY A 41 26.12 -21.78 -6.04
C GLY A 41 24.67 -22.18 -5.73
N GLN A 42 24.29 -22.27 -4.46
CA GLN A 42 22.92 -22.54 -4.06
C GLN A 42 22.13 -21.24 -4.16
N GLY A 43 21.28 -21.15 -5.18
CA GLY A 43 20.41 -20.01 -5.43
C GLY A 43 19.14 -20.45 -6.15
N ASN A 44 18.07 -19.69 -5.97
CA ASN A 44 16.80 -19.93 -6.65
C ASN A 44 16.41 -18.68 -7.41
N ASN A 45 16.35 -18.80 -8.74
CA ASN A 45 16.03 -17.72 -9.65
C ASN A 45 14.78 -18.09 -10.44
N PHE A 46 13.71 -17.29 -10.30
CA PHE A 46 12.43 -17.52 -10.98
C PHE A 46 12.06 -16.28 -11.79
N TYR A 47 11.55 -16.51 -13.00
CA TYR A 47 11.18 -15.44 -13.91
C TYR A 47 9.86 -15.77 -14.60
N SER A 48 8.87 -14.90 -14.46
CA SER A 48 7.53 -15.07 -15.04
C SER A 48 7.12 -13.79 -15.78
N GLN A 49 6.92 -13.90 -17.09
CA GLN A 49 6.63 -12.75 -17.98
C GLN A 49 5.29 -12.07 -17.74
N LYS A 50 4.30 -12.84 -17.27
CA LYS A 50 2.93 -12.41 -16.95
C LYS A 50 2.37 -13.33 -15.87
N GLY A 51 1.53 -12.76 -15.01
CA GLY A 51 0.89 -13.45 -13.91
C GLY A 51 -0.11 -12.55 -13.23
N THR A 52 -0.74 -13.08 -12.19
CA THR A 52 -1.74 -12.39 -11.38
C THR A 52 -1.20 -12.24 -9.95
N LEU A 53 -1.19 -11.01 -9.44
CA LEU A 53 -0.70 -10.64 -8.12
C LEU A 53 -1.88 -10.31 -7.20
N PHE A 54 -2.01 -11.08 -6.12
CA PHE A 54 -3.00 -10.89 -5.07
C PHE A 54 -2.33 -10.36 -3.80
N LEU A 55 -2.86 -9.28 -3.25
CA LEU A 55 -2.46 -8.73 -1.95
C LEU A 55 -3.57 -9.00 -0.93
N THR A 56 -3.22 -9.64 0.19
CA THR A 56 -4.13 -9.90 1.31
C THR A 56 -3.63 -9.24 2.59
N ASN A 57 -4.46 -9.21 3.64
CA ASN A 57 -4.04 -8.78 4.99
C ASN A 57 -2.93 -9.63 5.64
N ARG A 58 -2.55 -10.78 5.08
CA ARG A 58 -1.51 -11.66 5.66
C ARG A 58 -0.30 -11.87 4.75
N ARG A 59 -0.52 -11.90 3.44
CA ARG A 59 0.47 -12.36 2.45
C ARG A 59 0.22 -11.80 1.05
N VAL A 60 1.31 -11.66 0.30
CA VAL A 60 1.30 -11.43 -1.15
C VAL A 60 1.38 -12.79 -1.84
N ILE A 61 0.54 -13.02 -2.83
CA ILE A 61 0.49 -14.27 -3.60
C ILE A 61 0.60 -13.92 -5.07
N TYR A 62 1.61 -14.46 -5.75
CA TYR A 62 1.75 -14.34 -7.21
C TYR A 62 1.45 -15.68 -7.86
N VAL A 63 0.67 -15.68 -8.95
CA VAL A 63 0.34 -16.87 -9.75
C VAL A 63 0.84 -16.65 -11.18
N ALA A 64 1.71 -17.53 -11.67
CA ALA A 64 2.27 -17.45 -13.01
C ALA A 64 1.22 -17.78 -14.09
N ARG A 65 1.22 -17.04 -15.21
CA ARG A 65 0.29 -17.23 -16.33
C ARG A 65 1.07 -17.14 -17.67
N PRO A 66 1.38 -18.27 -18.34
CA PRO A 66 1.05 -19.66 -17.97
C PRO A 66 1.81 -20.16 -16.73
N HIS A 67 1.33 -21.26 -16.15
CA HIS A 67 2.08 -22.02 -15.14
C HIS A 67 3.36 -22.58 -15.76
N MET A 68 4.48 -22.51 -15.04
CA MET A 68 5.75 -23.14 -15.43
C MET A 68 5.98 -24.40 -14.60
N ASP A 69 6.68 -25.39 -15.16
CA ASP A 69 6.88 -26.71 -14.52
C ASP A 69 7.50 -26.61 -13.11
N PHE A 70 8.47 -25.70 -12.96
CA PHE A 70 9.18 -25.45 -11.70
C PHE A 70 8.57 -24.30 -10.88
N PHE A 71 7.67 -23.50 -11.47
CA PHE A 71 7.13 -22.29 -10.86
C PHE A 71 5.68 -22.00 -11.26
N ARG A 72 4.76 -22.22 -10.31
CA ARG A 72 3.31 -22.01 -10.48
C ARG A 72 2.81 -20.86 -9.63
N ASN A 73 3.20 -20.81 -8.36
CA ASN A 73 2.89 -19.67 -7.49
C ASN A 73 4.02 -19.37 -6.48
N LEU A 74 4.07 -18.11 -6.04
CA LEU A 74 4.92 -17.63 -4.96
C LEU A 74 4.04 -17.11 -3.84
N ASN A 75 4.29 -17.54 -2.60
CA ASN A 75 3.53 -17.15 -1.43
C ASN A 75 4.43 -16.47 -0.37
N VAL A 76 4.16 -15.19 -0.11
CA VAL A 76 5.02 -14.27 0.65
C VAL A 76 4.26 -13.68 1.84
N PRO A 77 4.46 -14.14 3.09
CA PRO A 77 3.93 -13.45 4.27
C PRO A 77 4.41 -11.99 4.32
N LEU A 78 3.52 -11.05 4.65
CA LEU A 78 3.86 -9.62 4.68
C LEU A 78 4.97 -9.30 5.70
N THR A 79 5.07 -10.09 6.77
CA THR A 79 6.14 -10.03 7.78
C THR A 79 7.55 -10.32 7.24
N ASN A 80 7.63 -11.03 6.11
CA ASN A 80 8.86 -11.45 5.46
C ASN A 80 9.22 -10.59 4.24
N LEU A 81 8.38 -9.59 3.92
CA LEU A 81 8.62 -8.64 2.84
C LEU A 81 9.28 -7.38 3.43
N ARG A 82 10.59 -7.26 3.23
CA ARG A 82 11.45 -6.19 3.76
C ARG A 82 11.86 -5.20 2.67
N ASN A 83 12.20 -3.98 3.08
CA ASN A 83 12.74 -2.93 2.20
C ASN A 83 11.95 -2.69 0.90
N GLY A 84 10.62 -2.80 0.97
CA GLY A 84 9.74 -2.59 -0.18
C GLY A 84 9.76 -1.14 -0.66
N LYS A 85 10.05 -0.94 -1.96
CA LYS A 85 10.12 0.36 -2.62
C LYS A 85 9.45 0.29 -3.99
N LEU A 86 8.76 1.37 -4.35
CA LEU A 86 8.28 1.58 -5.72
C LEU A 86 9.34 2.36 -6.52
N ILE A 87 9.59 1.92 -7.74
CA ILE A 87 10.40 2.64 -8.72
C ILE A 87 9.50 2.98 -9.91
N GLN A 88 9.42 4.27 -10.21
CA GLN A 88 8.61 4.83 -11.29
C GLN A 88 9.53 5.44 -12.36
N PRO A 89 10.03 4.63 -13.31
CA PRO A 89 10.89 5.13 -14.38
C PRO A 89 10.07 5.92 -15.41
N TRP A 90 10.66 6.97 -16.00
CA TRP A 90 10.00 7.87 -16.96
C TRP A 90 9.57 7.20 -18.27
N PHE A 91 10.23 6.10 -18.67
CA PHE A 91 10.07 5.44 -19.98
C PHE A 91 9.94 3.91 -19.87
N ASP A 92 9.57 3.38 -18.70
CA ASP A 92 9.38 1.95 -18.45
C ASP A 92 8.21 1.75 -17.47
N ALA A 93 7.77 0.51 -17.26
CA ALA A 93 6.68 0.19 -16.35
C ALA A 93 7.09 0.40 -14.89
N ASN A 94 6.12 0.84 -14.06
CA ASN A 94 6.30 0.92 -12.60
C ASN A 94 6.69 -0.46 -12.06
N ARG A 95 7.70 -0.52 -11.20
CA ARG A 95 8.12 -1.77 -10.55
C ARG A 95 8.25 -1.62 -9.04
N TYR A 96 7.80 -2.63 -8.31
CA TYR A 96 8.00 -2.75 -6.88
C TYR A 96 9.15 -3.73 -6.63
N GLU A 97 10.17 -3.28 -5.90
CA GLU A 97 11.31 -4.10 -5.50
C GLU A 97 11.27 -4.29 -3.97
N ALA A 98 11.49 -5.50 -3.49
CA ALA A 98 11.55 -5.81 -2.07
C ALA A 98 12.48 -6.99 -1.77
N THR A 99 13.05 -7.00 -0.58
CA THR A 99 13.80 -8.13 -0.04
C THR A 99 12.84 -9.14 0.58
N VAL A 100 13.09 -10.42 0.37
CA VAL A 100 12.27 -11.54 0.84
C VAL A 100 13.09 -12.38 1.80
N GLU A 101 12.66 -12.43 3.06
CA GLU A 101 13.29 -13.24 4.09
C GLU A 101 12.75 -14.69 4.05
N PRO A 102 13.61 -15.71 3.99
CA PRO A 102 13.18 -17.11 3.97
C PRO A 102 12.48 -17.49 5.27
N VAL A 103 11.63 -18.53 5.21
CA VAL A 103 10.96 -19.11 6.39
C VAL A 103 11.38 -20.57 6.48
N PRO A 104 11.65 -21.11 7.69
CA PRO A 104 11.90 -22.53 7.89
C PRO A 104 10.83 -23.39 7.19
N ASN A 105 11.27 -24.44 6.49
CA ASN A 105 10.41 -25.34 5.69
C ASN A 105 9.66 -24.66 4.51
N GLY A 106 10.05 -23.45 4.10
CA GLY A 106 9.40 -22.67 3.05
C GLY A 106 9.86 -22.94 1.61
N GLY A 107 10.75 -23.92 1.38
CA GLY A 107 11.33 -24.22 0.06
C GLY A 107 12.29 -23.16 -0.51
N LEU A 108 12.42 -22.01 0.16
CA LEU A 108 13.42 -20.97 -0.12
C LEU A 108 14.31 -20.85 1.12
N ASN A 109 15.60 -21.12 0.96
CA ASN A 109 16.55 -21.24 2.07
C ASN A 109 17.39 -19.97 2.30
N LEU A 110 17.39 -19.04 1.35
CA LEU A 110 18.22 -17.84 1.33
C LEU A 110 17.37 -16.59 1.18
N VAL A 111 17.91 -15.46 1.64
CA VAL A 111 17.35 -14.13 1.35
C VAL A 111 17.38 -13.89 -0.15
N GLY A 112 16.25 -13.46 -0.70
CA GLY A 112 16.10 -13.12 -2.11
C GLY A 112 15.65 -11.69 -2.33
N GLN A 113 15.83 -11.19 -3.55
CA GLN A 113 15.18 -9.97 -4.02
C GLN A 113 14.00 -10.38 -4.92
N VAL A 114 12.85 -9.74 -4.71
CA VAL A 114 11.67 -9.87 -5.55
C VAL A 114 11.37 -8.56 -6.25
N LYS A 115 11.04 -8.63 -7.54
CA LYS A 115 10.65 -7.50 -8.38
C LYS A 115 9.33 -7.84 -9.07
N PHE A 116 8.33 -7.00 -8.83
CA PHE A 116 7.05 -7.05 -9.52
C PHE A 116 6.95 -5.86 -10.48
N THR A 117 6.89 -6.10 -11.78
CA THR A 117 6.77 -5.03 -12.80
C THR A 117 5.35 -4.99 -13.34
N PHE A 118 4.72 -3.83 -13.17
CA PHE A 118 3.30 -3.57 -13.38
C PHE A 118 3.05 -2.93 -14.76
N LYS A 119 2.79 -3.75 -15.77
CA LYS A 119 2.58 -3.28 -17.16
C LYS A 119 1.24 -2.58 -17.38
N GLU A 120 0.22 -2.94 -16.62
CA GLU A 120 -1.18 -2.51 -16.81
C GLU A 120 -1.63 -1.46 -15.78
N GLY A 121 -0.72 -0.99 -14.89
CA GLY A 121 -1.02 -0.05 -13.81
C GLY A 121 -1.02 -0.69 -12.42
N GLY A 122 -1.59 -0.02 -11.40
CA GLY A 122 -1.76 -0.57 -10.04
C GLY A 122 -0.50 -0.68 -9.16
N GLY A 123 0.70 -0.46 -9.69
CA GLY A 123 1.95 -0.57 -8.91
C GLY A 123 2.05 0.39 -7.72
N PHE A 124 1.53 1.62 -7.85
CA PHE A 124 1.46 2.59 -6.74
C PHE A 124 0.49 2.13 -5.64
N GLU A 125 -0.72 1.69 -6.02
CA GLU A 125 -1.73 1.16 -5.10
C GLU A 125 -1.21 -0.06 -4.35
N PHE A 126 -0.54 -0.98 -5.05
CA PHE A 126 0.10 -2.14 -4.44
C PHE A 126 1.17 -1.70 -3.43
N SER A 127 2.03 -0.74 -3.77
CA SER A 127 3.07 -0.25 -2.86
C SER A 127 2.47 0.43 -1.62
N SER A 128 1.46 1.27 -1.78
CA SER A 128 0.80 1.97 -0.67
C SER A 128 0.06 0.99 0.25
N MET A 129 -0.75 0.10 -0.32
CA MET A 129 -1.53 -0.89 0.43
C MET A 129 -0.63 -1.92 1.12
N SER A 130 0.44 -2.41 0.46
CA SER A 130 1.38 -3.36 1.09
C SER A 130 2.12 -2.72 2.26
N MET A 131 2.53 -1.46 2.13
CA MET A 131 3.16 -0.70 3.21
C MET A 131 2.21 -0.49 4.39
N GLN A 132 0.97 -0.09 4.14
CA GLN A 132 -0.06 0.10 5.17
C GLN A 132 -0.41 -1.20 5.90
N LEU A 133 -0.62 -2.31 5.17
CA LEU A 133 -0.92 -3.61 5.75
C LEU A 133 0.27 -4.14 6.58
N ARG A 134 1.50 -3.94 6.12
CA ARG A 134 2.71 -4.36 6.84
C ARG A 134 2.94 -3.52 8.10
N SER A 135 2.72 -2.22 8.05
CA SER A 135 2.77 -1.33 9.23
C SER A 135 1.80 -1.82 10.32
N ARG A 136 0.55 -2.14 9.95
CA ARG A 136 -0.45 -2.71 10.88
C ARG A 136 -0.08 -4.08 11.46
N LEU A 137 0.76 -4.87 10.79
CA LEU A 137 1.19 -6.19 11.26
C LEU A 137 2.42 -6.12 12.18
N THR A 138 3.36 -5.21 11.90
CA THR A 138 4.65 -5.12 12.61
C THR A 138 4.66 -4.03 13.68
N GLY A 139 3.75 -3.05 13.63
CA GLY A 139 3.81 -1.85 14.48
C GLY A 139 4.87 -0.84 14.06
N GLU A 140 5.58 -1.06 12.94
CA GLU A 140 6.46 -0.06 12.33
C GLU A 140 5.62 1.15 11.89
N THR A 141 5.83 2.29 12.53
CA THR A 141 5.27 3.58 12.11
C THR A 141 5.76 3.92 10.71
N LEU A 142 4.84 4.38 9.85
CA LEU A 142 5.21 4.86 8.52
C LEU A 142 6.12 6.09 8.70
N PRO A 143 7.25 6.23 7.95
CA PRO A 143 8.19 7.36 8.08
C PRO A 143 7.63 8.71 7.60
N HIS A 144 6.31 8.88 7.57
CA HIS A 144 5.61 10.13 7.26
C HIS A 144 4.47 10.46 8.25
N GLU A 145 4.32 9.68 9.33
CA GLU A 145 3.54 10.10 10.51
C GLU A 145 4.47 10.65 11.60
N GLU A 146 5.33 11.60 11.23
CA GLU A 146 5.93 12.48 12.23
C GLU A 146 4.80 13.37 12.77
N ALA A 147 4.40 13.13 14.01
CA ALA A 147 3.30 13.85 14.63
C ALA A 147 3.61 15.35 14.59
N LEU A 148 2.66 16.15 14.05
CA LEU A 148 2.83 17.59 13.91
C LEU A 148 3.30 18.18 15.26
N PRO A 149 4.36 19.00 15.28
CA PRO A 149 4.93 19.49 16.53
C PRO A 149 3.86 20.22 17.33
N LEU A 150 3.65 19.77 18.56
CA LEU A 150 2.74 20.42 19.48
C LEU A 150 3.23 21.86 19.69
N TYR A 151 2.42 22.84 19.30
CA TYR A 151 2.82 24.25 19.34
C TYR A 151 2.94 24.70 20.79
N THR A 152 4.15 24.69 21.34
CA THR A 152 4.44 25.26 22.66
C THR A 152 4.17 26.75 22.58
N GLN A 153 3.10 27.23 23.21
CA GLN A 153 2.88 28.67 23.34
C GLN A 153 3.95 29.23 24.27
N GLU A 154 4.81 30.10 23.74
CA GLU A 154 5.77 30.87 24.54
C GLU A 154 5.00 31.96 25.28
N ASP A 155 4.64 31.69 26.54
CA ASP A 155 3.99 32.65 27.43
C ASP A 155 4.92 33.85 27.67
N THR A 156 4.68 34.92 26.91
CA THR A 156 5.36 36.21 27.04
C THR A 156 4.72 37.03 28.15
N SER A 157 4.93 36.60 29.40
CA SER A 157 4.64 37.42 30.59
C SER A 157 5.82 37.45 31.54
N SER A 158 6.27 38.66 31.87
CA SER A 158 7.46 38.93 32.64
C SER A 158 7.29 38.77 34.15
N SER A 159 8.41 38.45 34.80
CA SER A 159 8.80 38.74 36.19
C SER A 159 8.41 37.81 37.35
N SER A 160 9.48 37.41 38.07
CA SER A 160 9.57 37.13 39.51
C SER A 160 8.95 35.86 40.10
N GLY A 161 9.72 35.23 41.00
CA GLY A 161 9.20 34.29 42.02
C GLY A 161 9.83 32.90 41.99
N ALA A 162 10.56 32.55 43.06
CA ALA A 162 11.01 31.18 43.28
C ALA A 162 9.90 30.31 43.88
N GLY A 163 9.89 29.01 43.56
CA GLY A 163 9.00 28.05 44.22
C GLY A 163 9.03 26.67 43.58
N ALA A 164 9.52 25.68 44.32
CA ALA A 164 9.40 24.27 43.95
C ALA A 164 8.14 23.66 44.60
N ALA A 165 7.34 22.93 43.82
CA ALA A 165 6.48 21.85 44.34
C ALA A 165 5.97 20.96 43.20
N SER A 166 5.94 19.66 43.46
CA SER A 166 5.20 18.67 42.67
C SER A 166 3.70 18.70 43.00
N SER A 167 2.83 18.34 42.05
CA SER A 167 1.65 17.50 42.36
C SER A 167 0.85 17.05 41.11
N SER A 168 0.29 15.85 41.25
CA SER A 168 -0.78 15.20 40.49
C SER A 168 -1.67 16.05 39.56
N SER A 169 -1.76 15.64 38.28
CA SER A 169 -2.86 16.01 37.39
C SER A 169 -3.98 14.95 37.40
N SER A 170 -4.94 15.12 38.30
CA SER A 170 -6.27 14.49 38.13
C SER A 170 -7.00 15.14 36.96
N ALA A 171 -7.57 14.34 36.06
CA ALA A 171 -8.30 14.84 34.89
C ALA A 171 -9.62 15.55 35.27
N PRO A 172 -9.92 16.75 34.71
CA PRO A 172 -11.26 17.31 34.70
C PRO A 172 -12.01 16.94 33.41
N ALA A 173 -13.34 16.82 33.50
CA ALA A 173 -14.24 16.59 32.37
C ALA A 173 -14.30 17.80 31.42
N PRO A 174 -14.66 17.61 30.13
CA PRO A 174 -14.67 18.70 29.16
C PRO A 174 -15.77 19.73 29.46
N VAL A 175 -15.37 20.94 29.80
CA VAL A 175 -16.25 22.12 29.84
C VAL A 175 -16.51 22.54 28.40
N ALA A 176 -17.77 22.50 27.97
CA ALA A 176 -18.17 22.95 26.64
C ALA A 176 -18.05 24.48 26.55
N LEU A 177 -17.07 24.97 25.78
CA LEU A 177 -16.98 26.37 25.38
C LEU A 177 -17.84 26.62 24.14
N PRO A 178 -18.58 27.74 24.05
CA PRO A 178 -19.43 28.02 22.91
C PRO A 178 -18.58 28.32 21.67
N ILE A 179 -18.73 27.51 20.62
CA ILE A 179 -18.08 27.76 19.33
C ILE A 179 -18.74 29.01 18.70
N PRO A 180 -18.00 30.10 18.44
CA PRO A 180 -18.52 31.19 17.64
C PRO A 180 -18.71 30.72 16.19
N LEU A 181 -19.91 30.86 15.65
CA LEU A 181 -20.20 30.54 14.26
C LEU A 181 -19.36 31.44 13.32
N PRO A 182 -18.84 30.90 12.20
CA PRO A 182 -18.19 31.72 11.19
C PRO A 182 -19.20 32.70 10.57
N PRO A 183 -18.76 33.90 10.13
CA PRO A 183 -19.63 34.85 9.46
C PRO A 183 -20.19 34.25 8.17
N SER A 184 -21.49 34.45 7.93
CA SER A 184 -22.19 33.91 6.77
C SER A 184 -21.60 34.45 5.47
N PHE A 185 -21.02 33.55 4.65
CA PHE A 185 -20.60 33.89 3.30
C PHE A 185 -21.85 34.21 2.47
N SER A 186 -21.97 35.45 2.00
CA SER A 186 -23.06 35.85 1.11
C SER A 186 -22.67 35.52 -0.33
N GLU A 187 -23.28 34.47 -0.90
CA GLU A 187 -23.10 34.12 -2.31
C GLU A 187 -23.58 35.24 -3.24
N PRO A 188 -22.75 35.70 -4.19
CA PRO A 188 -23.19 36.63 -5.22
C PRO A 188 -23.98 35.89 -6.32
N GLY A 189 -25.31 35.91 -6.19
CA GLY A 189 -26.25 35.88 -7.32
C GLY A 189 -26.28 34.62 -8.19
N ALA A 190 -27.08 33.64 -7.79
CA ALA A 190 -27.47 32.53 -8.66
C ALA A 190 -28.24 33.02 -9.90
N ALA A 191 -27.72 32.72 -11.10
CA ALA A 191 -28.48 32.81 -12.34
C ALA A 191 -29.37 31.56 -12.50
N PRO A 192 -30.66 31.69 -12.86
CA PRO A 192 -31.59 30.55 -12.89
C PRO A 192 -31.34 29.63 -14.10
N PRO A 193 -31.52 28.30 -13.96
CA PRO A 193 -31.43 27.36 -15.08
C PRO A 193 -32.67 27.49 -15.98
N THR A 194 -32.45 27.86 -17.24
CA THR A 194 -33.53 27.85 -18.24
C THR A 194 -33.74 26.43 -18.75
N ASN A 195 -34.86 25.81 -18.37
CA ASN A 195 -35.36 24.61 -19.03
C ASN A 195 -35.89 24.97 -20.43
N ALA A 196 -35.39 24.32 -21.47
CA ALA A 196 -36.00 24.34 -22.80
C ALA A 196 -35.74 23.02 -23.55
N ASN A 197 -36.74 22.12 -23.55
CA ASN A 197 -36.85 21.08 -24.56
C ASN A 197 -37.23 21.73 -25.90
N THR A 198 -36.50 21.49 -26.99
CA THR A 198 -37.03 21.16 -28.35
C THR A 198 -35.89 20.84 -29.35
N PRO A 199 -36.16 20.11 -30.46
CA PRO A 199 -35.13 19.43 -31.29
C PRO A 199 -34.85 20.08 -32.67
N LEU A 200 -34.07 19.37 -33.51
CA LEU A 200 -33.43 19.74 -34.82
C LEU A 200 -32.19 20.64 -34.64
N GLU A 201 -31.09 20.54 -35.41
CA GLU A 201 -30.90 20.08 -36.80
C GLU A 201 -29.45 19.53 -37.05
N ALA A 202 -29.18 18.93 -38.21
CA ALA A 202 -27.86 18.44 -38.69
C ALA A 202 -27.75 18.69 -40.23
N PRO A 203 -26.59 18.58 -40.92
CA PRO A 203 -25.28 18.03 -40.53
C PRO A 203 -24.19 19.13 -40.47
N PRO A 204 -23.12 19.27 -41.31
CA PRO A 204 -22.63 18.53 -42.49
C PRO A 204 -21.57 17.43 -42.16
N GLN A 205 -20.79 17.03 -43.17
CA GLN A 205 -19.51 16.30 -43.09
C GLN A 205 -18.48 17.09 -43.92
N TYR A 206 -17.21 17.13 -43.49
CA TYR A 206 -16.11 17.63 -44.32
C TYR A 206 -15.31 16.45 -44.90
N GLN A 207 -14.95 16.53 -46.18
CA GLN A 207 -14.15 15.54 -46.91
C GLN A 207 -12.68 15.56 -46.50
#